data_AF-A0A9N9T624-F1
#
_entry.id   AF-A0A9N9T624-F1
#
_cell.length_a   1.000
_cell.length_b   1.000
_cell.length_c   1.000
_cell.angle_alpha   90.00
_cell.angle_beta   90.00
_cell.angle_gamma   90.00
#
_symmetry.space_group_name_H-M   'P 1'
#
loop_
_entity.id
_entity.type
_entity.pdbx_description
1 polymer ?
#
loop_
_entity_poly.entity_id
_entity_poly.type
_entity_poly.pdbx_seq_one_letter_code
_entity_poly.pdbx_strand_id
1 'polypeptide(L)'
;MGNMKQLRENSEIWPQVEDTLKKQEAIGPYLTLRCQIHPDEITQVKSEEDFLKLPEGGCALKCEAQLKCGHFCTRICHVLDRDHADYNCRQPCTSILCDDMTHICQKHCYEICGPCNYPVRRELKCGHAATMECHLDPDKYKCNELVNTELPCGHNAEKPCHIEPDKFPCQIPCDVRVEPCGHACIRNCHINDDPDHLQYKCRKRCERNFKDVQIRKNLINVTKLALRNAYSVRSQLEKGVPNVSICTR
;
A
#
# COMPACT_ATOMS: atom_id res chain seq x y z
N MET A 1 6.77 11.75 -58.95
CA MET A 1 7.85 10.89 -59.48
C MET A 1 7.40 10.37 -60.84
N GLY A 2 8.28 10.36 -61.84
CA GLY A 2 7.89 9.98 -63.21
C GLY A 2 9.10 9.53 -64.03
N ASN A 3 8.85 8.74 -65.07
CA ASN A 3 9.89 8.23 -65.94
C ASN A 3 10.12 9.18 -67.11
N MET A 4 11.13 10.05 -66.98
CA MET A 4 11.46 11.06 -68.00
C MET A 4 11.81 10.44 -69.35
N LYS A 5 12.38 9.23 -69.37
CA LYS A 5 12.69 8.53 -70.63
C LYS A 5 11.42 8.22 -71.43
N GLN A 6 10.39 7.69 -70.77
CA GLN A 6 9.09 7.42 -71.40
C GLN A 6 8.40 8.69 -71.89
N LEU A 7 8.48 9.79 -71.13
CA LEU A 7 7.86 11.06 -71.49
C LEU A 7 8.48 11.69 -72.74
N ARG A 8 9.81 11.56 -72.90
CA ARG A 8 10.52 12.04 -74.10
C ARG A 8 10.21 11.25 -75.36
N GLU A 9 10.11 9.93 -75.24
CA GLU A 9 9.88 9.04 -76.39
C GLU A 9 8.48 9.23 -77.01
N ASN A 10 7.51 9.67 -76.21
CA ASN A 10 6.10 9.76 -76.61
C ASN A 10 5.59 11.19 -76.80
N SER A 11 6.45 12.20 -76.81
CA SER A 11 6.04 13.61 -76.95
C SER A 11 7.15 14.52 -77.45
N GLU A 12 6.79 15.48 -78.30
CA GLU A 12 7.70 16.49 -78.83
C GLU A 12 8.03 17.62 -77.83
N ILE A 13 7.23 17.78 -76.76
CA ILE A 13 7.36 18.88 -75.79
C ILE A 13 8.31 18.50 -74.64
N TRP A 14 8.25 17.26 -74.18
CA TRP A 14 9.04 16.79 -73.02
C TRP A 14 10.57 16.89 -73.18
N PRO A 15 11.19 16.78 -74.38
CA PRO A 15 12.60 17.06 -74.55
C PRO A 15 12.99 18.51 -74.16
N GLN A 16 12.18 19.50 -74.57
CA GLN A 16 12.43 20.91 -74.22
C GLN A 16 12.24 21.17 -72.72
N VAL A 17 11.26 20.49 -72.11
CA VAL A 17 11.02 20.52 -70.67
C VAL A 17 12.19 19.87 -69.92
N GLU A 18 12.68 18.71 -70.37
CA GLU A 18 13.83 18.04 -69.76
C GLU A 18 15.09 18.92 -69.81
N ASP A 19 15.39 19.54 -70.96
CA ASP A 19 16.55 20.43 -71.09
C ASP A 19 16.45 21.63 -70.14
N THR A 20 15.24 22.18 -69.97
CA THR A 20 14.99 23.26 -69.02
C THR A 20 15.18 22.79 -67.58
N LEU A 21 14.65 21.62 -67.23
CA LEU A 21 14.80 21.04 -65.90
C LEU A 21 16.25 20.67 -65.58
N LYS A 22 17.02 20.17 -66.56
CA LYS A 22 18.46 19.90 -66.42
C LYS A 22 19.25 21.18 -66.19
N LYS A 23 18.96 22.25 -66.95
CA LYS A 23 19.60 23.57 -66.77
C LYS A 23 19.33 24.17 -65.39
N GLN A 24 18.19 23.86 -64.79
CA GLN A 24 17.79 24.34 -63.47
C GLN A 24 18.19 23.37 -62.34
N GLU A 25 18.90 22.27 -62.64
CA GLU A 25 19.20 21.20 -61.68
C GLU A 25 17.95 20.65 -60.96
N ALA A 26 16.79 20.75 -61.61
CA ALA A 26 15.47 20.41 -61.08
C ALA A 26 15.05 18.96 -61.40
N ILE A 27 15.92 18.18 -62.02
CA ILE A 27 15.69 16.76 -62.34
C ILE A 27 16.89 15.92 -61.92
N GLY A 28 16.62 14.80 -61.25
CA GLY A 28 17.65 13.90 -60.75
C GLY A 28 17.08 12.59 -60.24
N PRO A 29 17.94 11.69 -59.73
CA PRO A 29 17.53 10.38 -59.23
C PRO A 29 16.91 10.42 -57.83
N TYR A 30 16.91 11.58 -57.18
CA TYR A 30 16.40 11.78 -55.82
C TYR A 30 15.26 12.80 -55.81
N LEU A 31 14.27 12.56 -54.95
CA LEU A 31 13.34 13.58 -54.52
C LEU A 31 13.91 14.23 -53.26
N THR A 32 14.11 15.54 -53.30
CA THR A 32 14.63 16.30 -52.16
C THR A 32 13.46 16.77 -51.29
N LEU A 33 13.43 16.32 -50.04
CA LEU A 33 12.47 16.71 -49.01
C LEU A 33 13.11 17.73 -48.09
N ARG A 34 12.44 18.86 -47.88
CA ARG A 34 12.83 19.87 -46.87
C ARG A 34 11.89 19.78 -45.68
N CYS A 35 12.42 19.67 -44.47
CA CYS A 35 11.58 19.65 -43.29
C CYS A 35 10.98 21.03 -43.00
N GLN A 36 9.68 21.07 -42.65
CA GLN A 36 8.98 22.30 -42.29
C GLN A 36 9.30 22.79 -40.86
N ILE A 37 9.83 21.90 -40.02
CA ILE A 37 10.18 22.17 -38.62
C ILE A 37 11.67 22.44 -38.47
N HIS A 38 12.50 21.71 -39.23
CA HIS A 38 13.95 21.86 -39.28
C HIS A 38 14.34 22.35 -40.68
N PRO A 39 14.31 23.67 -40.96
CA PRO A 39 14.45 24.20 -42.32
C PRO A 39 15.82 23.94 -42.96
N ASP A 40 16.82 23.64 -42.13
CA ASP A 40 18.19 23.33 -42.51
C ASP A 40 18.36 21.85 -42.89
N GLU A 41 17.40 21.00 -42.51
CA GLU A 41 17.44 19.57 -42.82
C GLU A 41 16.82 19.28 -44.19
N ILE A 42 17.66 18.70 -45.04
CA ILE A 42 17.34 18.33 -46.41
C ILE A 42 17.59 16.83 -46.57
N THR A 43 16.54 16.07 -46.82
CA THR A 43 16.62 14.62 -47.00
C THR A 43 16.40 14.24 -48.46
N GLN A 44 17.30 13.44 -49.02
CA GLN A 44 17.15 12.91 -50.38
C GLN A 44 16.59 11.49 -50.33
N VAL A 45 15.46 11.25 -51.01
CA VAL A 45 14.81 9.93 -51.07
C VAL A 45 14.75 9.42 -52.50
N LYS A 46 15.06 8.13 -52.72
CA LYS A 46 14.99 7.50 -54.06
C LYS A 46 14.11 6.26 -54.12
N SER A 47 13.90 5.57 -52.99
CA SER A 47 13.10 4.35 -52.91
C SER A 47 12.05 4.44 -51.81
N GLU A 48 11.07 3.55 -51.84
CA GLU A 48 10.04 3.41 -50.81
C GLU A 48 10.64 3.22 -49.40
N GLU A 49 11.72 2.43 -49.29
CA GLU A 49 12.45 2.21 -48.05
C GLU A 49 12.98 3.50 -47.41
N ASP A 50 13.31 4.51 -48.22
CA ASP A 50 13.74 5.81 -47.72
C ASP A 50 12.58 6.61 -47.12
N PHE A 51 11.36 6.44 -47.63
CA PHE A 51 10.16 7.04 -47.05
C PHE A 51 9.77 6.36 -45.72
N LEU A 52 10.00 5.05 -45.58
CA LEU A 52 9.74 4.33 -44.33
C LEU A 52 10.59 4.83 -43.16
N LYS A 53 11.76 5.42 -43.44
CA LYS A 53 12.64 6.03 -42.44
C LYS A 53 12.13 7.41 -41.97
N LEU A 54 11.17 8.00 -42.68
CA LEU A 54 10.64 9.35 -42.46
C LEU A 54 9.12 9.33 -42.25
N PRO A 55 8.61 8.57 -41.26
CA PRO A 55 7.19 8.25 -41.16
C PRO A 55 6.29 9.48 -41.00
N GLU A 56 6.79 10.54 -40.35
CA GLU A 56 6.03 11.76 -40.02
C GLU A 56 6.54 13.00 -40.77
N GLY A 57 7.46 12.80 -41.73
CA GLY A 57 7.85 13.76 -42.74
C GLY A 57 9.23 14.39 -42.59
N GLY A 58 9.83 14.72 -43.74
CA GLY A 58 10.94 15.67 -43.93
C GLY A 58 12.32 15.25 -43.43
N CYS A 59 12.46 14.87 -42.16
CA CYS A 59 13.74 14.57 -41.51
C CYS A 59 13.59 13.54 -40.38
N ALA A 60 14.70 12.96 -39.94
CA ALA A 60 14.76 11.99 -38.85
C ALA A 60 15.24 12.59 -37.50
N LEU A 61 15.35 13.92 -37.40
CA LEU A 61 15.73 14.59 -36.15
C LEU A 61 14.66 14.40 -35.07
N LYS A 62 15.06 14.51 -33.80
CA LYS A 62 14.11 14.58 -32.68
C LYS A 62 13.35 15.90 -32.72
N CYS A 63 12.15 15.91 -32.17
CA CYS A 63 11.32 17.11 -32.07
C CYS A 63 11.93 18.15 -31.10
N GLU A 64 12.38 17.72 -29.93
CA GLU A 64 13.02 18.56 -28.89
C GLU A 64 12.20 19.80 -28.47
N ALA A 65 10.91 19.84 -28.80
CA ALA A 65 10.01 20.89 -28.33
C ALA A 65 9.81 20.77 -26.82
N GLN A 66 9.81 21.91 -26.13
CA GLN A 66 9.54 21.97 -24.69
C GLN A 66 8.05 21.73 -24.42
N LEU A 67 7.76 20.73 -23.60
CA LEU A 67 6.43 20.33 -23.19
C LEU A 67 5.94 21.19 -22.02
N LYS A 68 4.63 21.18 -21.77
CA LYS A 68 4.02 21.90 -20.63
C LYS A 68 4.59 21.51 -19.27
N CYS A 69 5.06 20.27 -19.14
CA CYS A 69 5.71 19.78 -17.92
C CYS A 69 7.19 20.20 -17.80
N GLY A 70 7.72 20.99 -18.72
CA GLY A 70 9.11 21.46 -18.74
C GLY A 70 10.12 20.50 -19.39
N HIS A 71 9.72 19.24 -19.61
CA HIS A 71 10.48 18.22 -20.32
C HIS A 71 10.53 18.47 -21.83
N PHE A 72 11.43 17.79 -22.54
CA PHE A 72 11.57 17.91 -24.00
C PHE A 72 10.96 16.70 -24.71
N CYS A 73 10.29 16.93 -25.84
CA CYS A 73 9.74 15.84 -26.64
C CYS A 73 10.86 14.97 -27.23
N THR A 74 10.75 13.66 -26.99
CA THR A 74 11.72 12.66 -27.47
C THR A 74 11.29 11.95 -28.74
N ARG A 75 10.10 12.27 -29.29
CA ARG A 75 9.64 11.74 -30.58
C ARG A 75 10.51 12.28 -31.72
N ILE A 76 10.57 11.54 -32.82
CA ILE A 76 11.07 12.06 -34.09
C ILE A 76 10.18 13.24 -34.51
N CYS A 77 10.76 14.18 -35.24
CA CYS A 77 10.08 15.32 -35.85
C CYS A 77 8.71 14.91 -36.40
N HIS A 78 7.66 15.58 -35.94
CA HIS A 78 6.29 15.32 -36.33
C HIS A 78 5.54 16.64 -36.54
N VAL A 79 4.63 16.66 -37.52
CA VAL A 79 3.89 17.87 -37.90
C VAL A 79 2.46 17.88 -37.35
N LEU A 80 1.88 16.72 -37.04
CA LEU A 80 0.46 16.58 -36.71
C LEU A 80 0.14 16.97 -35.25
N ASP A 81 1.04 16.73 -34.30
CA ASP A 81 0.81 16.91 -32.85
C ASP A 81 1.75 17.98 -32.25
N ARG A 82 1.95 19.10 -32.96
CA ARG A 82 2.88 20.19 -32.54
C ARG A 82 2.65 20.67 -31.10
N ASP A 83 1.40 20.72 -30.65
CA ASP A 83 1.03 21.20 -29.32
C ASP A 83 1.17 20.13 -28.22
N HIS A 84 1.41 18.86 -28.59
CA HIS A 84 1.60 17.74 -27.66
C HIS A 84 0.46 17.62 -26.64
N ALA A 85 -0.78 17.85 -27.08
CA ALA A 85 -1.94 18.00 -26.19
C ALA A 85 -2.24 16.70 -25.42
N ASP A 86 -2.14 15.56 -26.10
CA ASP A 86 -2.36 14.21 -25.56
C ASP A 86 -1.05 13.44 -25.36
N TYR A 87 0.09 14.13 -25.40
CA TYR A 87 1.40 13.49 -25.25
C TYR A 87 1.70 13.14 -23.79
N ASN A 88 1.78 11.84 -23.51
CA ASN A 88 2.23 11.33 -22.23
C ASN A 88 3.76 11.36 -22.13
N CYS A 89 4.29 12.37 -21.44
CA CYS A 89 5.73 12.50 -21.18
C CYS A 89 6.27 11.33 -20.33
N ARG A 90 7.11 10.49 -20.95
CA ARG A 90 7.76 9.34 -20.30
C ARG A 90 9.14 9.66 -19.72
N GLN A 91 9.49 10.93 -19.55
CA GLN A 91 10.69 11.28 -18.79
C GLN A 91 10.44 11.05 -17.29
N PRO A 92 11.49 10.75 -16.50
CA PRO A 92 11.36 10.63 -15.05
C PRO A 92 10.78 11.91 -14.47
N CYS A 93 9.86 11.78 -13.52
CA CYS A 93 9.30 12.94 -12.85
C CYS A 93 10.37 13.61 -11.99
N THR A 94 10.45 14.94 -12.06
CA THR A 94 11.36 15.77 -11.26
C THR A 94 10.66 16.45 -10.08
N SER A 95 9.41 16.07 -9.80
CA SER A 95 8.63 16.63 -8.70
C SER A 95 9.12 16.14 -7.35
N ILE A 96 9.25 17.08 -6.41
CA ILE A 96 9.58 16.82 -5.01
C ILE A 96 8.27 16.55 -4.25
N LEU A 97 8.21 15.44 -3.50
CA LEU A 97 6.97 14.92 -2.91
C LEU A 97 6.63 15.50 -1.52
N CYS A 98 7.60 16.11 -0.84
CA CYS A 98 7.46 16.68 0.51
C CYS A 98 8.57 17.70 0.78
N ASP A 99 8.65 18.22 2.02
CA ASP A 99 9.67 19.22 2.41
C ASP A 99 11.13 18.73 2.28
N ASP A 100 11.34 17.41 2.26
CA ASP A 100 12.66 16.83 1.97
C ASP A 100 12.93 16.83 0.46
N MET A 101 13.91 17.64 0.05
CA MET A 101 14.34 17.82 -1.34
C MET A 101 14.90 16.54 -1.97
N THR A 102 15.25 15.52 -1.19
CA THR A 102 15.73 14.23 -1.69
C THR A 102 14.61 13.27 -2.08
N HIS A 103 13.37 13.56 -1.65
CA HIS A 103 12.21 12.72 -1.92
C HIS A 103 11.56 13.08 -3.26
N ILE A 104 12.20 12.61 -4.34
CA ILE A 104 11.77 12.85 -5.71
C ILE A 104 10.81 11.74 -6.16
N CYS A 105 9.79 12.10 -6.93
CA CYS A 105 8.86 11.14 -7.51
C CYS A 105 9.58 10.14 -8.43
N GLN A 106 9.37 8.85 -8.20
CA GLN A 106 9.97 7.77 -9.01
C GLN A 106 9.11 7.35 -10.22
N LYS A 107 7.97 8.03 -10.44
CA LYS A 107 7.08 7.75 -11.57
C LYS A 107 7.50 8.52 -12.83
N HIS A 108 6.86 8.22 -13.95
CA HIS A 108 6.99 9.03 -15.15
C HIS A 108 6.23 10.35 -15.01
N CYS A 109 6.64 11.37 -15.76
CA CYS A 109 6.06 12.71 -15.69
C CYS A 109 4.55 12.75 -16.01
N TYR A 110 4.05 11.87 -16.87
CA TYR A 110 2.61 11.79 -17.17
C TYR A 110 1.77 11.21 -16.03
N GLU A 111 2.41 10.55 -15.06
CA GLU A 111 1.73 9.93 -13.94
C GLU A 111 1.52 10.94 -12.81
N ILE A 112 0.30 10.97 -12.26
CA ILE A 112 -0.01 11.82 -11.12
C ILE A 112 0.84 11.39 -9.91
N CYS A 113 1.55 12.36 -9.34
CA CYS A 113 2.34 12.18 -8.13
C CYS A 113 1.42 11.88 -6.94
N GLY A 114 1.78 10.87 -6.16
CA GLY A 114 1.07 10.51 -4.92
C GLY A 114 1.70 11.16 -3.68
N PRO A 115 1.27 10.77 -2.48
CA PRO A 115 1.94 11.17 -1.25
C PRO A 115 3.38 10.62 -1.20
N CYS A 116 4.20 11.21 -0.33
CA CYS A 116 5.57 10.76 -0.15
C CYS A 116 5.64 9.39 0.57
N ASN A 117 6.11 8.37 -0.13
CA ASN A 117 6.22 6.99 0.38
C ASN A 117 7.67 6.61 0.74
N TYR A 118 8.58 7.59 0.82
CA TYR A 118 9.94 7.32 1.24
C TYR A 118 9.97 6.77 2.68
N PRO A 119 10.71 5.68 2.93
CA PRO A 119 10.85 5.13 4.27
C PRO A 119 11.72 6.04 5.13
N VAL A 120 11.14 6.59 6.20
CA VAL A 120 11.82 7.44 7.17
C VAL A 120 11.78 6.79 8.55
N ARG A 121 12.86 6.95 9.31
CA ARG A 121 12.93 6.51 10.71
C ARG A 121 12.47 7.64 11.61
N ARG A 122 11.46 7.42 12.44
CA ARG A 122 10.93 8.40 13.40
C ARG A 122 10.74 7.77 14.78
N GLU A 123 10.87 8.58 15.82
CA GLU A 123 10.55 8.19 17.19
C GLU A 123 9.06 8.41 17.46
N LEU A 124 8.40 7.40 18.01
CA LEU A 124 6.97 7.41 18.34
C LEU A 124 6.75 7.90 19.78
N LYS A 125 5.52 8.29 20.13
CA LYS A 125 5.15 8.70 21.51
C LYS A 125 5.47 7.67 22.60
N CYS A 126 5.55 6.40 22.24
CA CYS A 126 5.94 5.33 23.15
C CYS A 126 7.46 5.24 23.39
N GLY A 127 8.27 6.09 22.75
CA GLY A 127 9.74 6.10 22.82
C GLY A 127 10.43 5.14 21.84
N HIS A 128 9.69 4.27 21.14
CA HIS A 128 10.26 3.36 20.15
C HIS A 128 10.47 4.05 18.80
N ALA A 129 11.56 3.71 18.13
CA ALA A 129 11.82 4.13 16.76
C ALA A 129 11.15 3.16 15.78
N ALA A 130 10.44 3.69 14.78
CA ALA A 130 9.85 2.91 13.70
C ALA A 130 10.23 3.47 12.33
N THR A 131 10.38 2.58 11.35
CA THR A 131 10.48 2.95 9.93
C THR A 131 9.06 3.01 9.36
N MET A 132 8.69 4.15 8.78
CA MET A 132 7.36 4.41 8.24
C MET A 132 7.43 5.28 6.99
N GLU A 133 6.36 5.32 6.20
CA GLU A 133 6.29 6.22 5.04
C GLU A 133 6.25 7.69 5.49
N CYS A 134 6.98 8.56 4.78
CA CYS A 134 7.19 9.96 5.16
C CYS A 134 5.89 10.74 5.40
N HIS A 135 4.86 10.49 4.59
CA HIS A 135 3.56 11.15 4.69
C HIS A 135 2.73 10.72 5.90
N LEU A 136 3.09 9.61 6.57
CA LEU A 136 2.36 9.11 7.72
C LEU A 136 2.69 9.95 8.97
N ASP A 137 1.66 10.17 9.77
CA ASP A 137 1.73 10.88 11.04
C ASP A 137 2.30 9.96 12.14
N PRO A 138 3.45 10.30 12.77
CA PRO A 138 4.04 9.52 13.85
C PRO A 138 3.10 9.32 15.04
N ASP A 139 2.20 10.28 15.29
CA ASP A 139 1.30 10.25 16.45
C ASP A 139 0.18 9.23 16.33
N LYS A 140 -0.16 8.84 15.10
CA LYS A 140 -1.22 7.88 14.78
C LYS A 140 -0.65 6.50 14.43
N TYR A 141 0.67 6.37 14.39
CA TYR A 141 1.34 5.16 13.96
C TYR A 141 1.29 4.09 15.05
N LYS A 142 0.88 2.87 14.67
CA LYS A 142 0.82 1.72 15.59
C LYS A 142 2.21 1.12 15.75
N CYS A 143 2.81 1.30 16.92
CA CYS A 143 4.10 0.71 17.25
C CYS A 143 4.01 -0.82 17.34
N ASN A 144 4.77 -1.52 16.49
CA ASN A 144 4.82 -2.99 16.44
C ASN A 144 6.00 -3.59 17.22
N GLU A 145 6.78 -2.77 17.93
CA GLU A 145 7.84 -3.25 18.81
C GLU A 145 7.24 -4.18 19.87
N LEU A 146 7.85 -5.36 20.06
CA LEU A 146 7.39 -6.32 21.05
C LEU A 146 7.91 -5.92 22.44
N VAL A 147 6.99 -5.76 23.37
CA VAL A 147 7.29 -5.44 24.77
C VAL A 147 6.81 -6.58 25.66
N ASN A 148 7.66 -6.99 26.60
CA ASN A 148 7.27 -7.94 27.63
C ASN A 148 6.43 -7.21 28.69
N THR A 149 5.21 -7.66 28.96
CA THR A 149 4.31 -7.03 29.92
C THR A 149 3.54 -8.08 30.71
N GLU A 150 3.32 -7.82 31.99
CA GLU A 150 2.42 -8.61 32.82
C GLU A 150 0.96 -8.30 32.44
N LEU A 151 0.24 -9.32 31.98
CA LEU A 151 -1.17 -9.22 31.62
C LEU A 151 -2.04 -9.24 32.89
N PRO A 152 -3.32 -8.79 32.84
CA PRO A 152 -4.21 -8.79 34.01
C PRO A 152 -4.44 -10.17 34.64
N CYS A 153 -4.16 -11.24 33.89
CA CYS A 153 -4.19 -12.61 34.40
C CYS A 153 -2.97 -13.00 35.25
N GLY A 154 -1.99 -12.10 35.44
CA GLY A 154 -0.74 -12.32 36.18
C GLY A 154 0.38 -12.99 35.37
N HIS A 155 0.16 -13.24 34.07
CA HIS A 155 1.14 -13.86 33.19
C HIS A 155 1.91 -12.83 32.37
N ASN A 156 3.22 -13.03 32.23
CA ASN A 156 4.05 -12.25 31.32
C ASN A 156 3.86 -12.72 29.86
N ALA A 157 3.70 -11.77 28.95
CA ALA A 157 3.64 -12.04 27.52
C ALA A 157 4.33 -10.93 26.72
N GLU A 158 4.93 -11.33 25.59
CA GLU A 158 5.43 -10.40 24.57
C GLU A 158 4.27 -9.97 23.68
N LYS A 159 3.98 -8.66 23.67
CA LYS A 159 2.91 -8.07 22.84
C LYS A 159 3.41 -6.84 22.09
N PRO A 160 2.79 -6.49 20.96
CA PRO A 160 3.04 -5.19 20.32
C PRO A 160 2.77 -4.03 21.29
N CYS A 161 3.66 -3.04 21.29
CA CYS A 161 3.58 -1.88 22.18
C CYS A 161 2.24 -1.14 22.09
N HIS A 162 1.68 -1.00 20.87
CA HIS A 162 0.41 -0.30 20.66
C HIS A 162 -0.83 -1.01 21.24
N ILE A 163 -0.72 -2.28 21.62
CA ILE A 163 -1.85 -3.05 22.16
C ILE A 163 -1.84 -2.93 23.68
N GLU A 164 -2.95 -2.49 24.26
CA GLU A 164 -3.13 -2.44 25.71
C GLU A 164 -3.12 -3.86 26.32
N PRO A 165 -2.53 -4.07 27.52
CA PRO A 165 -2.46 -5.40 28.15
C PRO A 165 -3.81 -6.10 28.28
N ASP A 166 -4.88 -5.35 28.58
CA ASP A 166 -6.23 -5.88 28.80
C ASP A 166 -6.87 -6.48 27.53
N LYS A 167 -6.43 -6.03 26.36
CA LYS A 167 -6.94 -6.47 25.06
C LYS A 167 -6.11 -7.59 24.45
N PHE A 168 -4.96 -7.92 25.04
CA PHE A 168 -4.07 -8.94 24.52
C PHE A 168 -4.43 -10.31 25.11
N PRO A 169 -4.81 -11.31 24.29
CA PRO A 169 -5.14 -12.63 24.78
C PRO A 169 -3.88 -13.32 25.31
N CYS A 170 -3.97 -13.86 26.53
CA CYS A 170 -2.87 -14.61 27.11
C CYS A 170 -2.62 -15.91 26.32
N GLN A 171 -1.35 -16.16 25.97
CA GLN A 171 -0.96 -17.36 25.21
C GLN A 171 -0.51 -18.53 26.09
N ILE A 172 -0.41 -18.31 27.41
CA ILE A 172 0.00 -19.36 28.35
C ILE A 172 -1.13 -20.39 28.47
N PRO A 173 -0.86 -21.70 28.37
CA PRO A 173 -1.86 -22.75 28.56
C PRO A 173 -2.54 -22.65 29.93
N CYS A 174 -3.85 -22.92 30.00
CA CYS A 174 -4.56 -22.97 31.26
C CYS A 174 -4.18 -24.22 32.06
N ASP A 175 -3.86 -24.05 33.35
CA ASP A 175 -3.43 -25.10 34.28
C ASP A 175 -4.58 -25.72 35.08
N VAL A 176 -5.80 -25.19 34.95
CA VAL A 176 -6.98 -25.63 35.69
C VAL A 176 -7.48 -26.99 35.22
N ARG A 177 -7.80 -27.87 36.19
CA ARG A 177 -8.58 -29.09 35.96
C ARG A 177 -10.06 -28.81 36.15
N VAL A 178 -10.85 -29.13 35.12
CA VAL A 178 -12.26 -28.76 35.03
C VAL A 178 -13.11 -29.75 35.80
N GLU A 179 -13.83 -29.24 36.80
CA GLU A 179 -14.77 -30.04 37.55
C GLU A 179 -16.08 -30.26 36.77
N PRO A 180 -16.72 -31.43 36.92
CA PRO A 180 -16.35 -32.56 37.80
C PRO A 180 -15.48 -33.64 37.12
N CYS A 181 -15.23 -33.50 35.82
CA CYS A 181 -14.51 -34.52 35.06
C CYS A 181 -13.03 -34.66 35.49
N GLY A 182 -12.45 -33.58 36.04
CA GLY A 182 -11.05 -33.51 36.45
C GLY A 182 -10.05 -33.46 35.29
N HIS A 183 -10.51 -33.31 34.05
CA HIS A 183 -9.64 -33.16 32.88
C HIS A 183 -9.01 -31.76 32.86
N ALA A 184 -7.76 -31.68 32.41
CA ALA A 184 -7.09 -30.40 32.16
C ALA A 184 -7.82 -29.59 31.09
N CYS A 185 -7.96 -28.29 31.32
CA CYS A 185 -8.39 -27.33 30.30
C CYS A 185 -7.42 -27.39 29.11
N ILE A 186 -7.93 -27.27 27.88
CA ILE A 186 -7.12 -27.27 26.66
C ILE A 186 -6.95 -25.88 26.04
N ARG A 187 -7.61 -24.87 26.63
CA ARG A 187 -7.50 -23.49 26.17
C ARG A 187 -6.30 -22.83 26.81
N ASN A 188 -5.88 -21.71 26.24
CA ASN A 188 -4.98 -20.80 26.93
C ASN A 188 -5.70 -20.12 28.10
N CYS A 189 -4.93 -19.44 28.94
CA CYS A 189 -5.42 -18.69 30.09
C CYS A 189 -6.55 -17.75 29.65
N HIS A 190 -7.74 -18.03 30.18
CA HIS A 190 -8.97 -17.29 29.92
C HIS A 190 -9.62 -16.86 31.24
N ILE A 191 -8.80 -16.60 32.27
CA ILE A 191 -9.28 -16.22 33.60
C ILE A 191 -10.08 -14.91 33.56
N ASN A 192 -9.81 -14.03 32.60
CA ASN A 192 -10.54 -12.78 32.40
C ASN A 192 -11.93 -12.99 31.79
N ASP A 193 -12.16 -14.09 31.07
CA ASP A 193 -13.45 -14.40 30.42
C ASP A 193 -14.30 -15.40 31.23
N ASP A 194 -13.66 -16.43 31.79
CA ASP A 194 -14.30 -17.52 32.54
C ASP A 194 -13.36 -18.00 33.67
N PRO A 195 -13.25 -17.22 34.76
CA PRO A 195 -12.32 -17.53 35.85
C PRO A 195 -12.64 -18.86 36.52
N ASP A 196 -13.92 -19.11 36.77
CA ASP A 196 -14.41 -20.29 37.47
C ASP A 196 -14.65 -21.51 36.54
N HIS A 197 -14.33 -21.39 35.25
CA HIS A 197 -14.55 -22.44 34.25
C HIS A 197 -16.01 -22.94 34.20
N LEU A 198 -16.97 -22.04 34.43
CA LEU A 198 -18.40 -22.35 34.44
C LEU A 198 -18.97 -22.44 33.04
N GLN A 199 -18.38 -21.69 32.09
CA GLN A 199 -18.81 -21.68 30.68
C GLN A 199 -18.06 -22.70 29.85
N TYR A 200 -16.82 -23.01 30.20
CA TYR A 200 -16.03 -24.03 29.54
C TYR A 200 -16.63 -25.44 29.70
N LYS A 201 -16.87 -26.11 28.56
CA LYS A 201 -17.41 -27.47 28.52
C LYS A 201 -16.35 -28.46 28.03
N CYS A 202 -15.90 -29.34 28.93
CA CYS A 202 -14.98 -30.41 28.57
C CYS A 202 -15.68 -31.48 27.71
N ARG A 203 -15.13 -31.75 26.52
CA ARG A 203 -15.64 -32.77 25.58
C ARG A 203 -14.82 -34.07 25.59
N LYS A 204 -13.76 -34.15 26.41
CA LYS A 204 -12.92 -35.36 26.52
C LYS A 204 -13.73 -36.49 27.17
N ARG A 205 -13.59 -37.71 26.64
CA ARG A 205 -14.21 -38.92 27.20
C ARG A 205 -13.71 -39.13 28.64
N CYS A 206 -14.62 -39.22 29.60
CA CYS A 206 -14.31 -39.37 31.02
C CYS A 206 -14.42 -40.84 31.43
N GLU A 207 -13.45 -41.35 32.20
CA GLU A 207 -13.53 -42.68 32.82
C GLU A 207 -14.24 -42.66 34.18
N ARG A 208 -14.46 -41.47 34.77
CA ARG A 208 -15.22 -41.31 36.02
C ARG A 208 -16.70 -41.59 35.77
N ASN A 209 -17.24 -42.62 36.44
CA ASN A 209 -18.60 -43.12 36.30
C ASN A 209 -19.66 -41.99 36.41
N PHE A 210 -20.57 -41.91 35.44
CA PHE A 210 -21.56 -40.82 35.31
C PHE A 210 -22.49 -40.64 36.54
N LYS A 211 -22.66 -41.68 37.37
CA LYS A 211 -23.50 -41.64 38.58
C LYS A 211 -22.84 -40.85 39.74
N ASP A 212 -21.54 -41.04 39.97
CA ASP A 212 -20.80 -40.32 41.02
C ASP A 212 -20.59 -38.84 40.67
N VAL A 213 -20.46 -38.54 39.38
CA VAL A 213 -20.30 -37.18 38.86
C VAL A 213 -21.54 -36.32 39.11
N GLN A 214 -22.75 -36.87 38.97
CA GLN A 214 -24.00 -36.13 39.19
C GLN A 214 -24.24 -35.86 40.69
N ILE A 215 -23.91 -36.82 41.56
CA ILE A 215 -24.00 -36.67 43.02
C ILE A 215 -23.02 -35.60 43.51
N ARG A 216 -21.76 -35.62 43.02
CA ARG A 216 -20.77 -34.58 43.34
C ARG A 216 -21.13 -33.19 42.79
N LYS A 217 -21.67 -33.10 41.57
CA LYS A 217 -22.21 -31.83 41.03
C LYS A 217 -23.29 -31.24 41.96
N ASN A 218 -24.21 -32.08 42.44
CA ASN A 218 -25.27 -31.65 43.35
C ASN A 218 -24.71 -31.18 44.70
N LEU A 219 -23.76 -31.92 45.29
CA LEU A 219 -23.08 -31.54 46.54
C LEU A 219 -22.27 -30.23 46.41
N ILE A 220 -21.52 -30.05 45.33
CA ILE A 220 -20.74 -28.82 45.07
C ILE A 220 -21.65 -27.61 44.84
N ASN A 221 -22.77 -27.80 44.11
CA ASN A 221 -23.74 -26.73 43.90
C ASN A 221 -24.43 -26.32 45.21
N VAL A 222 -24.79 -27.28 46.06
CA VAL A 222 -25.38 -27.01 47.39
C VAL A 222 -24.39 -26.28 48.30
N THR A 223 -23.11 -26.69 48.32
CA THR A 223 -22.09 -26.01 49.15
C THR A 223 -21.73 -24.61 48.62
N LYS A 224 -21.64 -24.41 47.30
CA LYS A 224 -21.45 -23.07 46.71
C LYS A 224 -22.64 -22.14 46.96
N LEU A 225 -23.89 -22.65 46.91
CA LEU A 225 -25.09 -21.88 47.26
C LEU A 225 -25.10 -21.53 48.76
N ALA A 226 -24.76 -22.48 49.62
CA ALA A 226 -24.69 -22.27 51.07
C ALA A 226 -23.61 -21.26 51.46
N LEU A 227 -22.44 -21.29 50.82
CA LEU A 227 -21.37 -20.30 51.01
C LEU A 227 -21.82 -18.91 50.55
N ARG A 228 -22.42 -18.77 49.36
CA ARG A 228 -22.99 -17.48 48.90
C ARG A 228 -24.04 -16.92 49.86
N ASN A 229 -24.93 -17.77 50.38
CA ASN A 229 -25.94 -17.36 51.35
C ASN A 229 -25.33 -16.98 52.71
N ALA A 230 -24.30 -17.69 53.19
CA ALA A 230 -23.58 -17.35 54.41
C ALA A 230 -22.84 -16.00 54.31
N TYR A 231 -22.23 -15.69 53.17
CA TYR A 231 -21.65 -14.36 52.89
C TYR A 231 -22.72 -13.26 52.83
N SER A 232 -23.89 -13.54 52.24
CA SER A 232 -25.01 -12.59 52.16
C SER A 232 -25.58 -12.26 53.54
N VAL A 233 -25.84 -13.27 54.39
CA VAL A 233 -26.35 -13.10 55.76
C VAL A 233 -25.34 -12.38 56.66
N ARG A 234 -24.04 -12.65 56.51
CA ARG A 234 -22.98 -11.92 57.24
C ARG A 234 -22.95 -10.43 56.88
N SER A 235 -23.16 -10.09 55.61
CA SER A 235 -23.23 -8.69 55.15
C SER A 235 -24.50 -7.93 55.62
N GLN A 236 -25.57 -8.65 55.99
CA GLN A 236 -26.80 -8.06 56.52
C GLN A 236 -26.74 -7.86 58.05
N LEU A 237 -26.05 -8.75 58.78
CA LEU A 237 -25.84 -8.60 60.24
C LEU A 237 -24.86 -7.47 60.58
N GLU A 238 -23.88 -7.18 59.71
CA GLU A 238 -22.94 -6.07 59.90
C GLU A 238 -23.54 -4.67 59.61
N LYS A 239 -24.76 -4.59 59.06
CA LYS A 239 -25.45 -3.32 58.75
C LYS A 239 -26.54 -2.92 59.76
N GLY A 240 -26.64 -3.63 60.89
CA GLY A 240 -27.76 -3.51 61.84
C GLY A 240 -27.43 -2.98 63.25
N VAL A 241 -26.25 -2.43 63.52
CA VAL A 241 -25.94 -1.83 64.84
C VAL A 241 -26.05 -0.31 64.76
N PRO A 242 -27.08 0.33 65.35
CA PRO A 242 -27.14 1.78 65.45
C PRO A 242 -26.03 2.27 66.40
N ASN A 243 -25.28 3.24 65.90
CA ASN A 243 -24.21 3.94 66.59
C ASN A 243 -24.81 4.80 67.71
N VAL A 244 -24.76 4.33 68.97
CA VAL A 244 -25.20 5.12 70.13
C VAL A 244 -24.07 6.04 70.53
N SER A 245 -24.23 7.33 70.21
CA SER A 245 -23.35 8.41 70.65
C SER A 245 -23.56 8.65 72.15
N ILE A 246 -22.58 8.26 72.98
CA ILE A 246 -22.51 8.70 74.37
C ILE A 246 -21.72 10.00 74.41
N CYS A 247 -22.43 11.08 74.74
CA CYS A 247 -21.87 12.37 75.09
C CYS A 247 -21.60 12.34 76.60
N THR A 248 -20.36 12.55 77.03
CA THR A 248 -20.04 12.85 78.43
C THR A 248 -19.21 14.13 78.49
N ARG A 249 -19.71 15.03 79.35
CA ARG A 249 -19.07 16.24 79.84
C ARG A 249 -17.71 15.96 80.48
#